data_AF-A0A8T7EBY0-F1
#
_entry.id   AF-A0A8T7EBY0-F1
#
_cell.length_a   1.000
_cell.length_b   1.000
_cell.length_c   1.000
_cell.angle_alpha   90.00
_cell.angle_beta   90.00
_cell.angle_gamma   90.00
#
_symmetry.space_group_name_H-M   'P 1'
#
loop_
_entity.id
_entity.type
_entity.pdbx_description
1 polymer ?
#
loop_
_entity_poly.entity_id
_entity_poly.type
_entity_poly.pdbx_seq_one_letter_code
_entity_poly.pdbx_strand_id
1 'polypeptide(L)'
;MERTVAEKIIITLFTALICILPAATLAFFALRSVGSGNRRVQEREAQRAGLIWSKEELWGEEACNLIEKRRIALEMTEDMVLLSWGKPNYVDQLKETKSYIQERWVYGQPKSTPTNYVVFRNGRVIETTLNKSMLPPSSGENCLATGIKIGFAMLMVGAILFWGMAIFQLWIP
;
A
#
# COMPACT_ATOMS: atom_id res chain seq x y z
N MET A 1 -24.16 9.93 -59.29
CA MET A 1 -24.28 8.74 -58.41
C MET A 1 -23.12 8.60 -57.42
N GLU A 2 -21.98 9.29 -57.61
CA GLU A 2 -20.84 9.21 -56.68
C GLU A 2 -20.99 10.02 -55.37
N ARG A 3 -21.78 11.12 -55.36
CA ARG A 3 -21.96 11.96 -54.16
C ARG A 3 -22.63 11.22 -52.99
N THR A 4 -23.45 10.20 -53.26
CA THR A 4 -24.16 9.44 -52.22
C THR A 4 -23.28 8.45 -51.46
N VAL A 5 -22.11 8.10 -51.99
CA VAL A 5 -21.17 7.18 -51.33
C VAL A 5 -20.36 7.94 -50.27
N ALA A 6 -19.89 9.14 -50.60
CA ALA A 6 -19.13 9.99 -49.68
C ALA A 6 -19.95 10.38 -48.43
N GLU A 7 -21.23 10.73 -48.60
CA GLU A 7 -22.12 11.09 -47.48
C GLU A 7 -22.34 9.93 -46.51
N LYS A 8 -22.48 8.71 -47.02
CA LYS A 8 -22.63 7.50 -46.18
C LYS A 8 -21.37 7.19 -45.38
N ILE A 9 -20.18 7.40 -45.97
CA ILE A 9 -18.90 7.21 -45.28
C ILE A 9 -18.77 8.22 -44.13
N ILE A 10 -19.09 9.49 -44.36
CA ILE A 10 -18.98 10.54 -43.33
C ILE A 10 -19.91 10.25 -42.15
N ILE A 11 -21.17 9.89 -42.41
CA ILE A 11 -22.14 9.58 -41.34
C ILE A 11 -21.67 8.38 -40.50
N THR A 12 -21.10 7.36 -41.15
CA THR A 12 -20.62 6.14 -40.48
C THR A 12 -19.39 6.42 -39.60
N LEU A 13 -18.47 7.27 -40.06
CA LEU A 13 -17.31 7.68 -39.25
C LEU A 13 -17.73 8.54 -38.05
N PHE A 14 -18.73 9.41 -38.23
CA PHE A 14 -19.21 10.29 -37.16
C PHE A 14 -19.94 9.51 -36.06
N THR A 15 -20.77 8.53 -36.42
CA THR A 15 -21.44 7.66 -35.44
C THR A 15 -20.44 6.76 -34.70
N ALA A 16 -19.44 6.22 -35.39
CA ALA A 16 -18.37 5.47 -34.73
C ALA A 16 -17.60 6.32 -33.70
N LEU A 17 -17.28 7.58 -34.04
CA LEU A 17 -16.57 8.49 -33.14
C LEU A 17 -17.39 8.85 -31.89
N ILE A 18 -18.69 9.10 -32.05
CA ILE A 18 -19.61 9.41 -30.94
C ILE A 18 -19.74 8.22 -29.98
N CYS A 19 -19.65 6.97 -30.47
CA CYS A 19 -19.72 5.79 -29.61
C CYS A 19 -18.42 5.53 -28.81
N ILE A 20 -17.26 5.95 -29.33
CA ILE A 20 -15.95 5.65 -28.71
C ILE A 20 -15.57 6.67 -27.63
N LEU A 21 -15.91 7.95 -27.82
CA LEU A 21 -15.54 9.02 -26.89
C LEU A 21 -16.07 8.83 -25.44
N PRO A 22 -17.33 8.42 -25.20
CA PRO A 22 -17.86 8.23 -23.85
C PRO A 22 -17.13 7.12 -23.10
N ALA A 23 -16.85 5.99 -23.76
CA ALA A 23 -16.15 4.87 -23.16
C ALA A 23 -14.71 5.25 -22.75
N ALA A 24 -14.00 6.02 -23.58
CA ALA A 24 -12.66 6.51 -23.27
C ALA A 24 -12.66 7.47 -22.07
N THR A 25 -13.64 8.38 -21.97
CA THR A 25 -13.73 9.31 -20.84
C THR A 25 -14.06 8.61 -19.52
N LEU A 26 -14.95 7.60 -19.53
CA LEU A 26 -15.26 6.80 -18.34
C LEU A 26 -14.04 5.97 -17.89
N ALA A 27 -13.29 5.39 -18.82
CA ALA A 27 -12.05 4.68 -18.51
C ALA A 27 -10.99 5.62 -17.91
N PHE A 28 -10.82 6.81 -18.47
CA PHE A 28 -9.90 7.82 -17.94
C PHE A 28 -10.29 8.30 -16.54
N PHE A 29 -11.59 8.51 -16.30
CA PHE A 29 -12.10 8.92 -14.98
C PHE A 29 -11.95 7.82 -13.94
N ALA A 30 -12.18 6.56 -14.32
CA ALA A 30 -11.96 5.39 -13.46
C ALA A 30 -10.48 5.24 -13.08
N LEU A 31 -9.56 5.40 -14.03
CA LEU A 31 -8.11 5.36 -13.78
C LEU A 31 -7.64 6.49 -12.87
N ARG A 32 -8.22 7.69 -12.99
CA ARG A 32 -7.85 8.84 -12.14
C ARG A 32 -8.35 8.70 -10.70
N SER A 33 -9.47 8.03 -10.48
CA SER A 33 -10.05 7.83 -9.14
C SER A 33 -9.18 6.92 -8.24
N VAL A 34 -8.47 5.95 -8.82
CA VAL A 34 -7.65 4.98 -8.06
C VAL A 34 -6.40 5.62 -7.43
N GLY A 35 -5.95 6.79 -7.89
CA GLY A 35 -4.70 7.42 -7.42
C GLY A 35 -4.79 8.25 -6.12
N SER A 36 -5.98 8.64 -5.67
CA SER A 36 -6.10 9.65 -4.59
C SER A 36 -5.78 9.12 -3.18
N GLY A 37 -6.07 7.84 -2.91
CA GLY A 37 -5.86 7.25 -1.58
C GLY A 37 -4.39 7.15 -1.17
N ASN A 38 -3.50 6.88 -2.13
CA ASN A 38 -2.08 6.63 -1.84
C ASN A 38 -1.33 7.91 -1.46
N ARG A 39 -1.75 9.07 -1.96
CA ARG A 39 -1.06 10.34 -1.73
C ARG A 39 -1.00 10.71 -0.24
N ARG A 40 -2.12 10.55 0.49
CA ARG A 40 -2.17 10.84 1.94
C ARG A 40 -1.31 9.89 2.76
N VAL A 41 -1.20 8.63 2.33
CA VAL A 41 -0.34 7.64 2.99
C VAL A 41 1.12 8.00 2.76
N GLN A 42 1.51 8.30 1.52
CA GLN A 42 2.86 8.74 1.18
C GLN A 42 3.26 10.02 1.91
N GLU A 43 2.38 11.03 1.98
CA GLU A 43 2.66 12.28 2.70
C GLU A 43 2.87 12.03 4.19
N ARG A 44 2.09 11.15 4.82
CA ARG A 44 2.28 10.78 6.24
C ARG A 44 3.56 9.98 6.46
N GLU A 45 3.90 9.08 5.55
CA GLU A 45 5.15 8.30 5.63
C GLU A 45 6.37 9.21 5.45
N ALA A 46 6.32 10.17 4.52
CA ALA A 46 7.38 11.17 4.34
C ALA A 46 7.52 12.07 5.58
N GLN A 47 6.40 12.53 6.16
CA GLN A 47 6.42 13.29 7.41
C GLN A 47 7.01 12.47 8.56
N ARG A 48 6.63 11.19 8.68
CA ARG A 48 7.18 10.27 9.68
C ARG A 48 8.68 10.08 9.48
N ALA A 49 9.14 9.87 8.26
CA ALA A 49 10.56 9.73 7.96
C ALA A 49 11.33 11.00 8.34
N GLY A 50 10.83 12.19 7.98
CA GLY A 50 11.44 13.47 8.37
C GLY A 50 11.54 13.64 9.89
N LEU A 51 10.53 13.23 10.65
CA LEU A 51 10.56 13.24 12.12
C LEU A 51 11.61 12.28 12.69
N ILE A 52 11.77 11.09 12.10
CA ILE A 52 12.79 10.12 12.55
C ILE A 52 14.19 10.68 12.32
N TRP A 53 14.48 11.14 11.10
CA TRP A 53 15.79 11.67 10.72
C TRP A 53 16.13 12.99 11.43
N SER A 54 15.14 13.79 11.85
CA SER A 54 15.39 14.98 12.68
C SER A 54 16.01 14.67 14.05
N LYS A 55 15.99 13.41 14.50
CA LYS A 55 16.53 12.95 15.79
C LYS A 55 17.80 12.10 15.64
N GLU A 56 18.39 12.09 14.45
CA GLU A 56 19.59 11.29 14.14
C GLU A 56 20.75 11.58 15.10
N GLU A 57 21.01 12.84 15.45
CA GLU A 57 22.09 13.21 16.38
C GLU A 57 21.93 12.57 17.78
N LEU A 58 20.68 12.37 18.23
CA LEU A 58 20.37 11.81 19.54
C LEU A 58 20.35 10.28 19.54
N TRP A 59 19.96 9.67 18.43
CA TRP A 59 19.65 8.25 18.34
C TRP A 59 20.68 7.44 17.58
N GLY A 60 21.44 8.09 16.71
CA GLY A 60 22.31 7.46 15.73
C GLY A 60 21.56 6.98 14.49
N GLU A 61 22.32 6.89 13.40
CA GLU A 61 21.84 6.43 12.09
C GLU A 61 21.26 5.00 12.15
N GLU A 62 21.88 4.10 12.91
CA GLU A 62 21.44 2.71 13.03
C GLU A 62 20.03 2.60 13.63
N ALA A 63 19.75 3.34 14.71
CA ALA A 63 18.44 3.34 15.34
C ALA A 63 17.37 3.95 14.41
N CYS A 64 17.70 5.05 13.72
CA CYS A 64 16.81 5.67 12.74
C CYS A 64 16.43 4.70 11.62
N ASN A 65 17.42 4.01 11.06
CA ASN A 65 17.23 2.98 10.03
C ASN A 65 16.34 1.82 10.51
N LEU A 66 16.47 1.40 11.77
CA LEU A 66 15.62 0.35 12.35
C LEU A 66 14.17 0.83 12.52
N ILE A 67 13.96 2.05 13.02
CA ILE A 67 12.62 2.64 13.24
C ILE A 67 11.91 2.84 11.90
N GLU A 68 12.63 3.32 10.87
CA GLU A 68 12.10 3.46 9.52
C GLU A 68 11.61 2.13 8.97
N LYS A 69 12.40 1.06 9.16
CA LYS A 69 12.07 -0.32 8.80
C LYS A 69 11.05 -0.99 9.73
N ARG A 70 10.47 -0.26 10.67
CA ARG A 70 9.50 -0.74 11.69
C ARG A 70 10.05 -1.93 12.51
N ARG A 71 11.36 -1.92 12.78
CA ARG A 71 12.02 -2.90 13.64
C ARG A 71 12.27 -2.29 15.01
N ILE A 72 12.37 -3.16 16.01
CA ILE A 72 12.72 -2.80 17.38
C ILE A 72 13.96 -3.61 17.75
N ALA A 73 14.92 -2.94 18.37
CA ALA A 73 16.08 -3.56 18.98
C ALA A 73 16.02 -3.38 20.51
N LEU A 74 16.86 -4.13 21.22
CA LEU A 74 17.07 -3.93 22.66
C LEU A 74 17.62 -2.52 22.94
N GLU A 75 17.43 -2.04 24.16
CA GLU A 75 17.88 -0.72 24.65
C GLU A 75 17.24 0.51 23.97
N MET A 76 16.36 0.31 22.98
CA MET A 76 15.53 1.38 22.41
C MET A 76 14.62 2.00 23.48
N THR A 77 14.34 3.29 23.34
CA THR A 77 13.44 4.01 24.24
C THR A 77 11.97 3.82 23.84
N GLU A 78 11.05 4.12 24.76
CA GLU A 78 9.61 4.11 24.50
C GLU A 78 9.23 4.96 23.26
N ASP A 79 9.80 6.16 23.13
CA ASP A 79 9.56 7.05 21.99
C ASP A 79 9.95 6.42 20.64
N MET A 80 11.09 5.71 20.60
CA MET A 80 11.55 5.01 19.39
C MET A 80 10.56 3.91 19.01
N VAL A 81 10.07 3.16 20.01
CA VAL A 81 9.09 2.09 19.80
C VAL A 81 7.74 2.65 19.33
N LEU A 82 7.27 3.76 19.93
CA LEU A 82 6.05 4.44 19.50
C LEU A 82 6.14 4.94 18.05
N LEU A 83 7.30 5.44 17.63
CA LEU A 83 7.50 5.85 16.23
C LEU A 83 7.62 4.67 15.27
N SER A 84 8.18 3.55 15.74
CA SER A 84 8.35 2.33 14.95
C SER A 84 7.02 1.62 14.73
N TRP A 85 6.33 1.25 15.81
CA TRP A 85 5.13 0.39 15.78
C TRP A 85 3.82 1.14 16.03
N GLY A 86 3.88 2.40 16.46
CA GLY A 86 2.71 3.17 16.84
C GLY A 86 2.28 2.93 18.29
N LYS A 87 1.07 3.39 18.62
CA LYS A 87 0.48 3.26 19.95
C LYS A 87 0.11 1.79 20.24
N PRO A 88 0.49 1.22 21.39
CA PRO A 88 0.07 -0.12 21.76
C PRO A 88 -1.44 -0.19 21.98
N ASN A 89 -2.02 -1.37 21.82
CA ASN A 89 -3.43 -1.61 22.10
C ASN A 89 -3.71 -1.59 23.61
N TYR A 90 -2.75 -2.11 24.37
CA TYR A 90 -2.87 -2.27 25.82
C TYR A 90 -1.47 -2.27 26.46
N VAL A 91 -1.38 -1.74 27.68
CA VAL A 91 -0.14 -1.62 28.46
C VAL A 91 -0.37 -2.32 29.81
N ASP A 92 0.39 -3.38 30.05
CA ASP A 92 0.42 -4.12 31.31
C ASP A 92 1.58 -3.63 32.17
N GLN A 93 1.28 -3.08 33.35
CA GLN A 93 2.29 -2.83 34.37
C GLN A 93 2.57 -4.13 35.11
N LEU A 94 3.71 -4.77 34.82
CA LEU A 94 4.05 -6.09 35.35
C LEU A 94 4.53 -6.02 36.78
N LYS A 95 5.47 -5.11 37.05
CA LYS A 95 6.13 -4.96 38.36
C LYS A 95 6.59 -3.53 38.54
N GLU A 96 6.21 -2.94 39.66
CA GLU A 96 6.78 -1.69 40.16
C GLU A 96 7.55 -2.03 41.44
N THR A 97 8.88 -1.93 41.37
CA THR A 97 9.76 -2.09 42.54
C THR A 97 10.44 -0.75 42.79
N LYS A 98 10.87 -0.48 44.04
CA LYS A 98 11.64 0.74 44.37
C LYS A 98 12.85 1.00 43.45
N SER A 99 13.39 -0.04 42.83
CA SER A 99 14.58 0.03 41.97
C SER A 99 14.28 0.13 40.47
N TYR A 100 13.12 -0.37 40.02
CA TYR A 100 12.79 -0.33 38.59
C TYR A 100 11.29 -0.48 38.34
N ILE A 101 10.86 0.08 37.22
CA ILE A 101 9.51 -0.07 36.67
C ILE A 101 9.60 -1.00 35.46
N GLN A 102 8.77 -2.04 35.44
CA GLN A 102 8.67 -2.96 34.32
C GLN A 102 7.26 -2.94 33.73
N GLU A 103 7.19 -2.62 32.44
CA GLU A 103 5.95 -2.53 31.67
C GLU A 103 6.00 -3.46 30.47
N ARG A 104 4.85 -3.96 30.04
CA ARG A 104 4.69 -4.77 28.83
C ARG A 104 3.65 -4.13 27.94
N TRP A 105 4.07 -3.77 26.73
CA TRP A 105 3.21 -3.19 25.72
C TRP A 105 2.78 -4.27 24.75
N VAL A 106 1.48 -4.36 24.51
CA VAL A 106 0.86 -5.43 23.71
C VAL A 106 0.29 -4.83 22.42
N TYR A 107 0.65 -5.44 21.30
CA TYR A 107 0.25 -5.04 19.96
C TYR A 107 -0.56 -6.15 19.28
N GLY A 108 -1.71 -5.75 18.71
CA GLY A 108 -2.66 -6.66 18.06
C GLY A 108 -3.83 -7.07 18.96
N GLN A 109 -4.72 -7.89 18.40
CA GLN A 109 -5.87 -8.42 19.14
C GLN A 109 -5.49 -9.73 19.86
N PRO A 110 -5.94 -9.93 21.11
CA PRO A 110 -5.53 -11.08 21.93
C PRO A 110 -6.16 -12.42 21.49
N LYS A 111 -7.11 -12.43 20.54
CA LYS A 111 -8.05 -13.55 20.39
C LYS A 111 -7.63 -14.70 19.48
N SER A 112 -6.58 -14.61 18.66
CA SER A 112 -6.34 -15.70 17.69
C SER A 112 -4.92 -15.88 17.14
N THR A 113 -3.95 -15.06 17.52
CA THR A 113 -2.58 -15.11 16.98
C THR A 113 -1.58 -14.80 18.08
N PRO A 114 -0.32 -15.28 17.97
CA PRO A 114 0.70 -14.91 18.95
C PRO A 114 0.83 -13.39 18.97
N THR A 115 0.58 -12.81 20.14
CA THR A 115 0.54 -11.38 20.35
C THR A 115 1.97 -10.85 20.35
N ASN A 116 2.23 -9.81 19.55
CA ASN A 116 3.52 -9.13 19.62
C ASN A 116 3.54 -8.29 20.88
N TYR A 117 4.62 -8.39 21.66
CA TYR A 117 4.78 -7.57 22.84
C TYR A 117 6.21 -7.11 23.01
N VAL A 118 6.35 -5.96 23.67
CA VAL A 118 7.61 -5.32 24.01
C VAL A 118 7.62 -5.14 25.52
N VAL A 119 8.68 -5.60 26.19
CA VAL A 119 8.86 -5.40 27.63
C VAL A 119 9.89 -4.30 27.85
N PHE A 120 9.50 -3.31 28.63
CA PHE A 120 10.34 -2.20 29.05
C PHE A 120 10.80 -2.39 30.48
N ARG A 121 12.02 -1.95 30.77
CA ARG A 121 12.54 -1.74 32.13
C ARG A 121 13.15 -0.35 32.18
N ASN A 122 12.64 0.50 33.07
CA ASN A 122 13.08 1.90 33.21
C ASN A 122 13.09 2.66 31.86
N GLY A 123 12.04 2.47 31.06
CA GLY A 123 11.89 3.13 29.76
C GLY A 123 12.75 2.59 28.61
N ARG A 124 13.44 1.45 28.81
CA ARG A 124 14.24 0.79 27.78
C ARG A 124 13.77 -0.62 27.48
N VAL A 125 13.84 -1.01 26.21
CA VAL A 125 13.44 -2.35 25.75
C VAL A 125 14.42 -3.41 26.26
N ILE A 126 13.90 -4.38 27.02
CA ILE A 126 14.69 -5.54 27.51
C ILE A 126 14.34 -6.85 26.81
N GLU A 127 13.13 -6.95 26.26
CA GLU A 127 12.64 -8.17 25.63
C GLU A 127 11.63 -7.81 24.55
N THR A 128 11.70 -8.49 23.41
CA THR A 128 10.74 -8.37 22.32
C THR A 128 10.32 -9.76 21.87
N THR A 129 9.01 -9.97 21.75
CA THR A 129 8.48 -11.16 21.08
C THR A 129 7.84 -10.75 19.78
N LEU A 130 8.45 -11.18 18.68
CA LEU A 130 8.03 -10.92 17.32
C LEU A 130 7.58 -12.22 16.67
N ASN A 131 6.31 -12.31 16.31
CA ASN A 131 5.89 -13.34 15.39
C ASN A 131 6.33 -12.96 13.97
N LYS A 132 7.28 -13.74 13.41
CA LYS A 132 7.80 -13.54 12.04
C LYS A 132 6.71 -13.50 10.96
N SER A 133 5.54 -14.11 11.18
CA SER A 133 4.47 -14.12 10.17
C SER A 133 3.68 -12.81 10.03
N MET A 134 3.93 -11.82 10.90
CA MET A 134 3.19 -10.55 10.93
C MET A 134 4.04 -9.31 10.63
N LEU A 135 5.33 -9.46 10.31
CA LEU A 135 6.08 -8.33 9.78
C LEU A 135 5.34 -7.82 8.54
N PRO A 136 4.98 -6.52 8.47
CA PRO A 136 4.37 -6.00 7.26
C PRO A 136 5.29 -6.40 6.10
N PRO A 137 4.74 -6.93 4.99
CA PRO A 137 5.56 -7.16 3.81
C PRO A 137 6.26 -5.84 3.55
N SER A 138 7.60 -5.87 3.43
CA SER A 138 8.39 -4.67 3.19
C SER A 138 7.67 -3.88 2.10
N SER A 139 7.26 -2.64 2.39
CA SER A 139 6.27 -1.93 1.56
C SER A 139 6.78 -1.63 0.13
N GLY A 140 8.00 -2.05 -0.20
CA GLY A 140 8.61 -1.95 -1.51
C GLY A 140 8.34 -3.11 -2.48
N GLU A 141 7.95 -4.31 -2.05
CA GLU A 141 7.93 -5.47 -2.97
C GLU A 141 6.58 -5.74 -3.65
N ASN A 142 5.47 -5.28 -3.08
CA ASN A 142 4.14 -5.70 -3.55
C ASN A 142 3.36 -4.65 -4.36
N CYS A 143 3.70 -3.36 -4.28
CA CYS A 143 2.93 -2.30 -4.96
C CYS A 143 3.10 -2.31 -6.49
N LEU A 144 4.23 -2.80 -7.01
CA LEU A 144 4.46 -2.92 -8.45
C LEU A 144 3.83 -4.19 -9.04
N ALA A 145 3.74 -5.28 -8.27
CA ALA A 145 3.29 -6.58 -8.77
C ALA A 145 1.77 -6.67 -9.01
N THR A 146 0.95 -5.95 -8.25
CA THR A 146 -0.52 -6.02 -8.40
C THR A 146 -1.04 -5.11 -9.51
N GLY A 147 -0.43 -3.93 -9.70
CA GLY A 147 -0.80 -3.02 -10.79
C GLY A 147 -0.54 -3.62 -12.18
N ILE A 148 0.55 -4.39 -12.34
CA ILE A 148 0.90 -5.05 -13.60
C ILE A 148 -0.08 -6.20 -13.92
N LYS A 149 -0.54 -6.96 -12.91
CA LYS A 149 -1.44 -8.11 -13.14
C LYS A 149 -2.82 -7.71 -13.66
N ILE A 150 -3.37 -6.57 -13.21
CA ILE A 150 -4.69 -6.10 -13.66
C ILE A 150 -4.60 -5.54 -15.09
N GLY A 151 -3.51 -4.83 -15.42
CA GLY A 151 -3.27 -4.33 -16.78
C GLY A 151 -3.16 -5.46 -17.82
N PHE A 152 -2.50 -6.56 -17.46
CA PHE A 152 -2.33 -7.71 -18.37
C PHE A 152 -3.64 -8.47 -18.63
N ALA A 153 -4.51 -8.61 -17.62
CA ALA A 153 -5.81 -9.25 -17.77
C ALA A 153 -6.75 -8.44 -18.71
N MET A 154 -6.71 -7.11 -18.64
CA MET A 154 -7.50 -6.25 -19.54
C MET A 154 -7.03 -6.30 -20.99
N LEU A 155 -5.72 -6.36 -21.24
CA LEU A 155 -5.17 -6.52 -22.60
C LEU A 155 -5.58 -7.85 -23.25
N MET A 156 -5.62 -8.93 -22.48
CA MET A 156 -6.01 -10.25 -22.97
C MET A 156 -7.50 -10.32 -23.37
N VAL A 157 -8.40 -9.71 -22.58
CA VAL A 157 -9.84 -9.67 -22.93
C VAL A 157 -10.07 -8.83 -24.19
N GLY A 158 -9.37 -7.70 -24.33
CA GLY A 158 -9.43 -6.89 -25.54
C GLY A 158 -8.95 -7.64 -26.79
N ALA A 159 -7.86 -8.39 -26.69
CA ALA A 159 -7.34 -9.19 -27.80
C ALA A 159 -8.32 -10.32 -28.22
N ILE A 160 -8.94 -11.01 -27.28
CA ILE A 160 -9.91 -12.09 -27.58
C ILE A 160 -11.14 -11.54 -28.31
N LEU A 161 -11.67 -10.39 -27.88
CA LEU A 161 -12.82 -9.77 -28.55
C LEU A 161 -12.46 -9.24 -29.95
N PHE A 162 -11.27 -8.68 -30.11
CA PHE A 162 -10.80 -8.17 -31.40
C PHE A 162 -10.61 -9.30 -32.44
N TRP A 163 -10.01 -10.42 -32.03
CA TRP A 163 -9.87 -11.59 -32.90
C TRP A 163 -11.20 -12.31 -33.16
N GLY A 164 -12.09 -12.37 -32.18
CA GLY A 164 -13.43 -12.96 -32.36
C GLY A 164 -14.27 -12.22 -33.41
N MET A 165 -14.21 -10.90 -33.45
CA MET A 165 -14.91 -10.11 -34.47
C MET A 165 -14.31 -10.27 -35.88
N ALA A 166 -12.99 -10.40 -36.00
CA ALA A 166 -12.34 -10.61 -37.30
C ALA A 166 -12.73 -11.96 -37.93
N ILE A 167 -12.85 -13.01 -37.12
CA ILE A 167 -13.29 -14.34 -37.58
C ILE A 167 -14.77 -14.31 -38.00
N PHE A 168 -15.62 -13.56 -37.30
CA PHE A 168 -17.04 -13.46 -37.63
C PHE A 168 -17.30 -12.75 -38.97
N GLN A 169 -16.49 -11.77 -39.35
CA GLN A 169 -16.59 -11.08 -40.64
C GLN A 169 -16.17 -11.96 -41.83
N LEU A 170 -15.32 -12.96 -41.62
CA LEU A 170 -14.92 -13.92 -42.66
C LEU A 170 -15.95 -15.03 -42.91
N TRP A 171 -17.00 -15.13 -42.08
CA TRP A 171 -17.99 -16.21 -42.12
C TRP A 171 -19.38 -15.77 -42.60
N ILE A 172 -19.53 -14.52 -43.03
CA ILE A 172 -20.75 -14.03 -43.67
C ILE A 172 -20.50 -14.01 -45.18
N PRO A 173 -21.09 -14.95 -45.95
CA PRO A 173 -20.94 -15.00 -47.41
C PRO A 173 -21.64 -13.84 -48.13
#